data_AF-A0A4R4ZW67-F1
#
_entry.id   AF-A0A4R4ZW67-F1
#
_cell.length_a   1.000
_cell.length_b   1.000
_cell.length_c   1.000
_cell.angle_alpha   90.00
_cell.angle_beta   90.00
_cell.angle_gamma   90.00
#
_symmetry.space_group_name_H-M   'P 1'
#
loop_
_entity.id
_entity.type
_entity.pdbx_description
1 polymer ?
#
loop_
_entity_poly.entity_id
_entity_poly.type
_entity_poly.pdbx_seq_one_letter_code
_entity_poly.pdbx_strand_id
1 'polypeptide(L)'
;MAMRRKLLATFAAVALTMAGTGTAHAAGPNYGEYSLMFEKSAGQYWAGGSAAGQWAWTPLSATESDISWGDPKTWPPKSAERFIHDGDWVLLDGYNDGAGRPLTQIQRVTSEKIGDANCNNLTPIPSSNGRQHYVKWNIPATGYCLDATGTIKPPNGSTTVNFRHLQKWSPPHDCSNPYFTGQTCITQFEEWWDDNNHAYALQLSRTLELAKGQGMAFTNRTTVPVNWNADARYYWHY
;
A
#
# COMPACT_ATOMS: atom_id res chain seq x y z
N MET A 1 51.62 60.04 -7.78
CA MET A 1 50.52 59.10 -8.10
C MET A 1 51.11 57.89 -8.79
N ALA A 2 51.17 56.78 -8.08
CA ALA A 2 51.57 55.49 -8.61
C ALA A 2 50.31 54.66 -8.85
N MET A 3 50.19 53.98 -9.99
CA MET A 3 49.42 52.74 -10.02
C MET A 3 49.91 51.78 -11.11
N ARG A 4 50.07 50.54 -10.67
CA ARG A 4 50.90 49.47 -11.22
C ARG A 4 50.24 48.78 -12.41
N ARG A 5 51.07 48.37 -13.37
CA ARG A 5 50.72 47.48 -14.48
C ARG A 5 50.27 46.12 -13.95
N LYS A 6 49.13 45.64 -14.48
CA LYS A 6 48.55 44.32 -14.21
C LYS A 6 49.35 43.25 -14.96
N LEU A 7 49.79 42.20 -14.26
CA LEU A 7 50.28 40.96 -14.85
C LEU A 7 49.26 39.86 -14.51
N LEU A 8 48.67 39.30 -15.57
CA LEU A 8 47.85 38.09 -15.51
C LEU A 8 48.74 36.89 -15.18
N ALA A 9 48.29 36.05 -14.25
CA ALA A 9 48.79 34.69 -14.07
C ALA A 9 47.62 33.73 -14.20
N THR A 10 47.60 33.01 -15.32
CA THR A 10 46.62 31.96 -15.65
C THR A 10 47.08 30.66 -15.00
N PHE A 11 46.39 30.19 -13.96
CA PHE A 11 46.56 28.83 -13.45
C PHE A 11 45.40 27.97 -13.94
N ALA A 12 45.67 27.15 -14.97
CA ALA A 12 44.80 26.06 -15.38
C ALA A 12 45.07 24.84 -14.48
N ALA A 13 44.21 24.63 -13.48
CA ALA A 13 44.18 23.39 -12.72
C ALA A 13 43.15 22.46 -13.35
N VAL A 14 43.64 21.49 -14.14
CA VAL A 14 42.85 20.36 -14.63
C VAL A 14 42.65 19.40 -13.46
N ALA A 15 41.52 19.52 -12.77
CA ALA A 15 41.09 18.50 -11.81
C ALA A 15 40.40 17.38 -12.59
N LEU A 16 41.10 16.25 -12.72
CA LEU A 16 40.53 14.97 -13.17
C LEU A 16 39.43 14.57 -12.18
N THR A 17 38.18 14.80 -12.53
CA THR A 17 37.04 14.19 -11.85
C THR A 17 37.00 12.71 -12.24
N MET A 18 37.48 11.85 -11.35
CA MET A 18 37.17 10.42 -11.41
C MET A 18 35.67 10.26 -11.18
N ALA A 19 34.90 10.32 -12.27
CA ALA A 19 33.52 9.87 -12.29
C ALA A 19 33.54 8.35 -12.09
N GLY A 20 33.47 7.92 -10.83
CA GLY A 20 33.11 6.55 -10.50
C GLY A 20 31.74 6.28 -11.11
N THR A 21 31.70 5.51 -12.18
CA THR A 21 30.47 4.96 -12.75
C THR A 21 29.95 3.92 -11.76
N GLY A 22 29.37 4.38 -10.66
CA GLY A 22 28.49 3.56 -9.86
C GLY A 22 27.39 3.09 -10.80
N THR A 23 27.31 1.79 -11.04
CA THR A 23 26.15 1.17 -11.65
C THR A 23 24.98 1.44 -10.71
N ALA A 24 24.25 2.52 -10.99
CA ALA A 24 22.95 2.75 -10.40
C ALA A 24 22.11 1.53 -10.78
N HIS A 25 21.99 0.58 -9.86
CA HIS A 25 20.97 -0.44 -9.97
C HIS A 25 19.67 0.34 -10.08
N ALA A 26 18.99 0.20 -11.23
CA ALA A 26 17.64 0.69 -11.35
C ALA A 26 16.88 0.13 -10.16
N ALA A 27 16.36 1.02 -9.32
CA ALA A 27 15.58 0.61 -8.15
C ALA A 27 14.48 -0.33 -8.66
N GLY A 28 14.36 -1.50 -8.05
CA GLY A 28 13.29 -2.43 -8.37
C GLY A 28 11.92 -1.74 -8.18
N PRO A 29 10.85 -2.30 -8.77
CA PRO A 29 9.52 -1.75 -8.61
C PRO A 29 9.15 -1.64 -7.12
N ASN A 30 8.53 -0.53 -6.74
CA ASN A 30 8.04 -0.34 -5.38
C ASN A 30 6.51 -0.21 -5.33
N TYR A 31 5.94 -0.46 -4.15
CA TYR A 31 4.50 -0.47 -3.91
C TYR A 31 3.82 0.87 -4.26
N GLY A 32 4.52 2.00 -4.11
CA GLY A 32 4.01 3.31 -4.47
C GLY A 32 3.62 3.41 -5.94
N GLU A 33 4.39 2.77 -6.84
CA GLU A 33 4.10 2.77 -8.29
C GLU A 33 2.83 1.98 -8.66
N TYR A 34 2.36 1.08 -7.79
CA TYR A 34 1.17 0.25 -8.03
C TYR A 34 -0.05 0.71 -7.23
N SER A 35 0.16 1.23 -6.02
CA SER A 35 -0.92 1.71 -5.18
C SER A 35 -1.28 3.16 -5.43
N LEU A 36 -0.31 3.97 -5.88
CA LEU A 36 -0.39 5.43 -5.94
C LEU A 36 -0.61 6.08 -4.56
N MET A 37 -0.15 5.41 -3.49
CA MET A 37 -0.43 5.78 -2.09
C MET A 37 -0.13 7.25 -1.75
N PHE A 38 0.95 7.82 -2.29
CA PHE A 38 1.36 9.20 -2.03
C PHE A 38 0.91 10.21 -3.08
N GLU A 39 0.00 9.81 -3.96
CA GLU A 39 -0.62 10.67 -4.95
C GLU A 39 -2.08 10.91 -4.61
N LYS A 40 -2.59 12.09 -4.92
CA LYS A 40 -4.02 12.35 -4.93
C LYS A 40 -4.64 11.61 -6.11
N SER A 41 -5.02 10.37 -5.85
CA SER A 41 -5.50 9.44 -6.85
C SER A 41 -6.75 8.74 -6.36
N ALA A 42 -7.61 8.37 -7.30
CA ALA A 42 -8.85 7.64 -7.03
C ALA A 42 -9.14 6.67 -8.17
N GLY A 43 -9.96 5.67 -7.89
CA GLY A 43 -10.41 4.72 -8.89
C GLY A 43 -11.77 4.13 -8.55
N GLN A 44 -12.46 3.64 -9.57
CA GLN A 44 -13.78 3.03 -9.46
C GLN A 44 -13.84 1.72 -10.23
N TYR A 45 -14.33 0.68 -9.56
CA TYR A 45 -14.49 -0.66 -10.10
C TYR A 45 -15.96 -1.03 -10.25
N TRP A 46 -16.24 -1.84 -11.26
CA TRP A 46 -17.58 -2.12 -11.77
C TRP A 46 -17.89 -3.61 -11.74
N ALA A 47 -19.12 -3.95 -11.36
CA ALA A 47 -19.67 -5.30 -11.41
C ALA A 47 -21.08 -5.25 -12.03
N GLY A 48 -21.37 -6.17 -12.96
CA GLY A 48 -22.72 -6.29 -13.55
C GLY A 48 -23.24 -5.01 -14.21
N GLY A 49 -22.36 -4.19 -14.80
CA GLY A 49 -22.75 -2.94 -15.46
C GLY A 49 -23.04 -1.76 -14.52
N SER A 50 -22.71 -1.87 -13.24
CA SER A 50 -22.83 -0.78 -12.26
C SER A 50 -21.52 -0.57 -11.49
N ALA A 51 -21.31 0.64 -10.97
CA ALA A 51 -20.19 0.92 -10.10
C ALA A 51 -20.38 0.16 -8.77
N ALA A 52 -19.48 -0.78 -8.49
CA ALA A 52 -19.53 -1.64 -7.31
C ALA A 52 -18.81 -1.02 -6.11
N GLY A 53 -17.82 -0.18 -6.37
CA GLY A 53 -17.10 0.55 -5.33
C GLY A 53 -16.11 1.54 -5.89
N GLN A 54 -15.64 2.42 -5.02
CA GLN A 54 -14.65 3.45 -5.30
C GLN A 54 -13.61 3.49 -4.19
N TRP A 55 -12.40 3.91 -4.55
CA TRP A 55 -11.32 4.20 -3.62
C TRP A 55 -10.71 5.57 -3.91
N ALA A 56 -10.10 6.17 -2.88
CA ALA A 56 -9.30 7.39 -3.04
C ALA A 56 -8.19 7.47 -1.99
N TRP A 57 -6.98 7.82 -2.42
CA TRP A 57 -5.87 8.16 -1.56
C TRP A 57 -5.91 9.63 -1.15
N THR A 58 -5.59 9.89 0.11
CA THR A 58 -5.40 11.22 0.69
C THR A 58 -4.01 11.27 1.31
N PRO A 59 -3.00 11.73 0.56
CA PRO A 59 -1.65 11.92 1.10
C PRO A 59 -1.67 12.93 2.24
N LEU A 60 -1.10 12.55 3.39
CA LEU A 60 -1.02 13.38 4.59
C LEU A 60 0.38 13.98 4.76
N SER A 61 1.39 13.23 4.35
CA SER A 61 2.80 13.62 4.35
C SER A 61 3.56 12.87 3.25
N ALA A 62 4.88 12.99 3.23
CA ALA A 62 5.74 12.21 2.33
C ALA A 62 5.75 10.69 2.66
N THR A 63 5.29 10.31 3.85
CA THR A 63 5.33 8.92 4.33
C THR A 63 3.99 8.44 4.87
N GLU A 64 2.98 9.28 4.99
CA GLU A 64 1.66 8.90 5.51
C GLU A 64 0.55 9.20 4.51
N SER A 65 -0.42 8.31 4.42
CA SER A 65 -1.61 8.49 3.58
C SER A 65 -2.80 7.74 4.14
N ASP A 66 -3.99 8.29 3.93
CA ASP A 66 -5.24 7.60 4.18
C ASP A 66 -5.82 7.07 2.87
N ILE A 67 -6.40 5.86 2.87
CA ILE A 67 -7.26 5.39 1.78
C ILE A 67 -8.70 5.25 2.26
N SER A 68 -9.61 5.83 1.47
CA SER A 68 -11.05 5.65 1.63
C SER A 68 -11.55 4.61 0.64
N TRP A 69 -12.43 3.72 1.08
CA TRP A 69 -13.14 2.74 0.25
C TRP A 69 -14.65 2.85 0.49
N GLY A 70 -15.48 2.82 -0.55
CA GLY A 70 -16.93 2.90 -0.33
C GLY A 70 -17.81 2.91 -1.58
N ASP A 71 -19.12 3.01 -1.34
CA ASP A 71 -20.13 3.17 -2.38
C ASP A 71 -20.00 4.56 -3.04
N PRO A 72 -19.81 4.64 -4.37
CA PRO A 72 -19.76 5.90 -5.10
C PRO A 72 -20.98 6.80 -4.92
N LYS A 73 -22.16 6.22 -4.65
CA LYS A 73 -23.43 6.96 -4.48
C LYS A 73 -23.53 7.69 -3.15
N THR A 74 -22.78 7.25 -2.14
CA THR A 74 -22.77 7.86 -0.80
C THR A 74 -21.39 8.39 -0.44
N TRP A 75 -20.60 8.80 -1.45
CA TRP A 75 -19.25 9.29 -1.27
C TRP A 75 -19.23 10.68 -0.58
N PRO A 76 -18.31 10.94 0.37
CA PRO A 76 -17.24 10.06 0.87
C PRO A 76 -17.72 9.06 1.94
N PRO A 77 -17.03 7.91 2.09
CA PRO A 77 -17.32 6.96 3.15
C PRO A 77 -16.99 7.57 4.53
N LYS A 78 -17.60 7.01 5.58
CA LYS A 78 -17.39 7.45 6.96
C LYS A 78 -16.05 7.05 7.55
N SER A 79 -15.32 6.13 6.91
CA SER A 79 -14.06 5.61 7.43
C SER A 79 -12.96 5.59 6.37
N ALA A 80 -11.73 5.74 6.81
CA ALA A 80 -10.53 5.54 6.01
C ALA A 80 -9.46 4.78 6.81
N GLU A 81 -8.57 4.10 6.10
CA GLU A 81 -7.43 3.35 6.64
C GLU A 81 -6.17 4.20 6.57
N ARG A 82 -5.39 4.25 7.66
CA ARG A 82 -4.12 4.97 7.77
C ARG A 82 -2.95 4.05 7.44
N PHE A 83 -2.17 4.43 6.45
CA PHE A 83 -0.93 3.75 6.07
C PHE A 83 0.30 4.65 6.27
N ILE A 84 1.42 4.04 6.64
CA ILE A 84 2.70 4.69 6.88
C ILE A 84 3.80 3.93 6.14
N HIS A 85 4.56 4.59 5.29
CA HIS A 85 5.81 4.04 4.75
C HIS A 85 6.94 4.29 5.75
N ASP A 86 7.54 3.20 6.23
CA ASP A 86 8.64 3.20 7.19
C ASP A 86 9.69 2.16 6.79
N GLY A 87 10.85 2.64 6.32
CA GLY A 87 11.94 1.79 5.83
C GLY A 87 11.51 0.90 4.67
N ASP A 88 11.60 -0.42 4.86
CA ASP A 88 11.27 -1.42 3.83
C ASP A 88 9.78 -1.78 3.77
N TRP A 89 8.93 -1.08 4.53
CA TRP A 89 7.55 -1.51 4.76
C TRP A 89 6.54 -0.38 4.62
N VAL A 90 5.36 -0.76 4.15
CA VAL A 90 4.13 -0.02 4.42
C VAL A 90 3.45 -0.68 5.62
N LEU A 91 3.12 0.13 6.61
CA LEU A 91 2.50 -0.24 7.86
C LEU A 91 1.04 0.21 7.88
N LEU A 92 0.13 -0.62 8.37
CA LEU A 92 -1.25 -0.26 8.68
C LEU A 92 -1.34 0.16 10.16
N ASP A 93 -1.71 1.41 10.42
CA ASP A 93 -1.75 1.98 11.78
C ASP A 93 -3.15 1.89 12.41
N GLY A 94 -4.20 1.89 11.59
CA GLY A 94 -5.59 1.77 12.03
C GLY A 94 -6.56 2.53 11.13
N TYR A 95 -7.73 2.86 11.69
CA TYR A 95 -8.85 3.47 10.98
C TYR A 95 -9.23 4.80 11.63
N ASN A 96 -9.76 5.70 10.82
CA ASN A 96 -10.30 6.98 11.24
C ASN A 96 -11.75 7.17 10.76
N ASP A 97 -12.42 8.19 11.27
CA ASP A 97 -13.80 8.56 10.90
C ASP A 97 -13.83 9.53 9.69
N GLY A 98 -13.02 9.22 8.68
CA GLY A 98 -12.87 9.95 7.41
C GLY A 98 -11.46 10.47 7.19
N ALA A 99 -10.98 10.39 5.95
CA ALA A 99 -9.60 10.71 5.58
C ALA A 99 -9.12 12.08 6.10
N GLY A 100 -7.87 12.14 6.56
CA GLY A 100 -7.24 13.31 7.15
C GLY A 100 -7.60 13.55 8.62
N ARG A 101 -8.42 12.71 9.25
CA ARG A 101 -8.81 12.84 10.66
C ARG A 101 -7.95 11.97 11.59
N PRO A 102 -7.89 12.27 12.90
CA PRO A 102 -7.21 11.40 13.86
C PRO A 102 -7.75 9.97 13.85
N LEU A 103 -6.89 9.00 14.20
CA LEU A 103 -7.30 7.60 14.35
C LEU A 103 -8.37 7.48 15.42
N THR A 104 -9.45 6.80 15.08
CA THR A 104 -10.56 6.46 15.99
C THR A 104 -10.57 4.99 16.35
N GLN A 105 -9.86 4.16 15.59
CA GLN A 105 -9.66 2.73 15.84
C GLN A 105 -8.20 2.36 15.59
N ILE A 106 -7.43 2.19 16.66
CA ILE A 106 -5.99 1.89 16.62
C ILE A 106 -5.80 0.39 16.45
N GLN A 107 -5.08 -0.01 15.41
CA GLN A 107 -4.80 -1.43 15.13
C GLN A 107 -3.40 -1.80 15.62
N ARG A 108 -3.28 -2.81 16.48
CA ARG A 108 -1.99 -3.30 16.96
C ARG A 108 -1.87 -4.81 16.89
N VAL A 109 -0.81 -5.30 16.26
CA VAL A 109 -0.44 -6.72 16.21
C VAL A 109 0.20 -7.16 17.53
N THR A 110 -0.09 -8.39 17.93
CA THR A 110 0.55 -9.10 19.04
C THR A 110 1.47 -10.21 18.54
N SER A 111 1.26 -10.69 17.31
CA SER A 111 2.15 -11.59 16.60
C SER A 111 2.08 -11.29 15.11
N GLU A 112 3.23 -11.33 14.44
CA GLU A 112 3.31 -11.18 12.99
C GLU A 112 4.47 -11.99 12.45
N LYS A 113 4.24 -12.67 11.32
CA LYS A 113 5.21 -13.55 10.68
C LYS A 113 5.24 -13.31 9.17
N ILE A 114 6.41 -13.56 8.58
CA ILE A 114 6.62 -13.61 7.13
C ILE A 114 7.06 -15.01 6.71
N GLY A 115 6.56 -15.48 5.58
CA GLY A 115 6.96 -16.76 4.97
C GLY A 115 7.08 -16.65 3.46
N ASP A 116 7.26 -17.81 2.82
CA ASP A 116 7.22 -17.88 1.36
C ASP A 116 5.80 -17.69 0.80
N ALA A 117 5.66 -17.66 -0.53
CA ALA A 117 4.39 -17.43 -1.23
C ALA A 117 3.27 -18.41 -0.84
N ASN A 118 3.62 -19.58 -0.29
CA ASN A 118 2.66 -20.60 0.15
C ASN A 118 2.36 -20.52 1.65
N CYS A 119 2.85 -19.48 2.33
CA CYS A 119 2.81 -19.33 3.79
C CYS A 119 3.52 -20.45 4.55
N ASN A 120 4.51 -21.09 3.94
CA ASN A 120 5.40 -21.99 4.66
C ASN A 120 6.59 -21.21 5.22
N ASN A 121 7.36 -21.87 6.10
CA ASN A 121 8.60 -21.33 6.66
C ASN A 121 8.42 -19.98 7.36
N LEU A 122 7.29 -19.80 8.05
CA LEU A 122 6.94 -18.56 8.73
C LEU A 122 7.94 -18.23 9.84
N THR A 123 8.54 -17.04 9.76
CA THR A 123 9.44 -16.49 10.77
C THR A 123 8.90 -15.16 11.31
N PRO A 124 9.11 -14.83 12.59
CA PRO A 124 8.64 -13.57 13.15
C PRO A 124 9.22 -12.34 12.43
N ILE A 125 8.40 -11.30 12.26
CA ILE A 125 8.86 -9.98 11.82
C ILE A 125 9.18 -9.12 13.05
N PRO A 126 10.31 -8.39 13.09
CA PRO A 126 10.56 -7.41 14.15
C PRO A 126 9.41 -6.41 14.28
N SER A 127 8.99 -6.10 15.51
CA SER A 127 7.83 -5.23 15.75
C SER A 127 8.11 -3.77 15.35
N SER A 128 7.15 -3.15 14.69
CA SER A 128 7.14 -1.71 14.35
C SER A 128 6.19 -0.96 15.27
N ASN A 129 6.49 -0.98 16.58
CA ASN A 129 5.62 -0.46 17.65
C ASN A 129 4.20 -1.06 17.64
N GLY A 130 4.11 -2.33 17.24
CA GLY A 130 2.85 -3.06 17.10
C GLY A 130 2.01 -2.67 15.89
N ARG A 131 2.43 -1.78 14.99
CA ARG A 131 1.72 -1.59 13.71
C ARG A 131 1.86 -2.85 12.85
N GLN A 132 0.84 -3.15 12.06
CA GLN A 132 0.89 -4.30 11.16
C GLN A 132 1.78 -3.97 9.96
N HIS A 133 2.68 -4.87 9.56
CA HIS A 133 3.33 -4.82 8.26
C HIS A 133 2.31 -5.24 7.19
N TYR A 134 1.93 -4.30 6.31
CA TYR A 134 0.90 -4.56 5.29
C TYR A 134 1.51 -5.12 4.00
N VAL A 135 2.61 -4.52 3.53
CA VAL A 135 3.31 -4.90 2.31
C VAL A 135 4.75 -4.37 2.37
N LYS A 136 5.70 -5.07 1.76
CA LYS A 136 7.05 -4.55 1.53
C LYS A 136 7.01 -3.39 0.54
N TRP A 137 7.72 -2.32 0.85
CA TRP A 137 7.84 -1.16 -0.04
C TRP A 137 8.50 -1.55 -1.35
N ASN A 138 9.71 -2.10 -1.30
CA ASN A 138 10.36 -2.66 -2.48
C ASN A 138 9.77 -4.04 -2.75
N ILE A 139 9.15 -4.23 -3.92
CA ILE A 139 8.45 -5.46 -4.25
C ILE A 139 9.48 -6.54 -4.59
N PRO A 140 9.54 -7.66 -3.83
CA PRO A 140 10.49 -8.72 -4.14
C PRO A 140 10.15 -9.43 -5.45
N ALA A 141 11.17 -9.99 -6.11
CA ALA A 141 10.99 -10.81 -7.31
C ALA A 141 10.29 -12.16 -7.02
N THR A 142 10.21 -12.56 -5.75
CA THR A 142 9.51 -13.76 -5.31
C THR A 142 8.33 -13.40 -4.43
N GLY A 143 7.24 -14.15 -4.55
CA GLY A 143 6.08 -13.96 -3.68
C GLY A 143 6.40 -14.28 -2.22
N TYR A 144 5.61 -13.72 -1.32
CA TYR A 144 5.74 -13.93 0.12
C TYR A 144 4.37 -13.90 0.80
N CYS A 145 4.33 -14.36 2.05
CA CYS A 145 3.12 -14.36 2.86
C CYS A 145 3.36 -13.61 4.17
N LEU A 146 2.34 -12.90 4.66
CA LEU A 146 2.28 -12.24 5.96
C LEU A 146 1.12 -12.82 6.75
N ASP A 147 1.34 -13.15 8.03
CA ASP A 147 0.29 -13.62 8.95
C ASP A 147 0.38 -12.80 10.23
N ALA A 148 -0.61 -11.92 10.43
CA ALA A 148 -0.68 -11.02 11.56
C ALA A 148 -1.90 -11.33 12.42
N THR A 149 -1.74 -11.34 13.73
CA THR A 149 -2.84 -11.39 14.70
C THR A 149 -2.72 -10.23 15.66
N GLY A 150 -3.85 -9.65 16.07
CA GLY A 150 -3.81 -8.47 16.93
C GLY A 150 -5.17 -8.01 17.42
N THR A 151 -5.22 -6.74 17.79
CA THR A 151 -6.44 -6.08 18.24
C THR A 151 -6.65 -4.74 17.57
N ILE A 152 -7.92 -4.34 17.43
CA ILE A 152 -8.35 -2.99 17.06
C ILE A 152 -9.12 -2.41 18.24
N LYS A 153 -8.75 -1.20 18.68
CA LYS A 153 -9.35 -0.54 19.85
C LYS A 153 -9.53 0.96 19.61
N PRO A 154 -10.63 1.56 20.07
CA PRO A 154 -10.69 3.02 20.15
C PRO A 154 -9.64 3.55 21.15
N PRO A 155 -9.19 4.81 21.02
CA PRO A 155 -8.19 5.40 21.92
C PRO A 155 -8.56 5.35 23.41
N ASN A 156 -9.86 5.37 23.72
CA ASN A 156 -10.38 5.24 25.09
C ASN A 156 -10.43 3.79 25.61
N GLY A 157 -10.13 2.80 24.77
CA GLY A 157 -10.12 1.38 25.09
C GLY A 157 -11.49 0.74 25.38
N SER A 158 -12.60 1.39 25.03
CA SER A 158 -13.95 0.95 25.42
C SER A 158 -14.39 -0.38 24.81
N THR A 159 -13.83 -0.75 23.67
CA THR A 159 -14.11 -1.99 22.96
C THR A 159 -12.81 -2.59 22.45
N THR A 160 -12.81 -3.88 22.16
CA THR A 160 -11.67 -4.57 21.55
C THR A 160 -12.21 -5.55 20.53
N VAL A 161 -11.71 -5.42 19.30
CA VAL A 161 -11.88 -6.42 18.26
C VAL A 161 -10.58 -7.18 18.16
N ASN A 162 -10.63 -8.51 18.20
CA ASN A 162 -9.50 -9.38 17.89
C ASN A 162 -9.52 -9.68 16.40
N PHE A 163 -8.37 -9.67 15.75
CA PHE A 163 -8.28 -9.96 14.32
C PHE A 163 -7.13 -10.90 13.98
N ARG A 164 -7.25 -11.55 12.81
CA ARG A 164 -6.14 -12.12 12.06
C ARG A 164 -6.22 -11.63 10.62
N HIS A 165 -5.07 -11.28 10.06
CA HIS A 165 -4.92 -10.85 8.68
C HIS A 165 -3.83 -11.72 8.03
N LEU A 166 -4.25 -12.57 7.10
CA LEU A 166 -3.35 -13.37 6.27
C LEU A 166 -3.28 -12.71 4.89
N GLN A 167 -2.07 -12.40 4.42
CA GLN A 167 -1.85 -11.80 3.10
C GLN A 167 -0.82 -12.63 2.34
N LYS A 168 -1.04 -12.86 1.05
CA LYS A 168 -0.03 -13.37 0.12
C LYS A 168 0.16 -12.34 -0.97
N TRP A 169 1.41 -11.98 -1.21
CA TRP A 169 1.79 -11.00 -2.21
C TRP A 169 2.55 -11.70 -3.34
N SER A 170 2.11 -11.49 -4.57
CA SER A 170 2.80 -11.95 -5.77
C SER A 170 3.79 -10.89 -6.27
N PRO A 171 4.86 -11.30 -6.99
CA PRO A 171 5.71 -10.36 -7.70
C PRO A 171 4.96 -9.73 -8.89
N PRO A 172 5.57 -8.72 -9.55
CA PRO A 172 5.04 -8.13 -10.77
C PRO A 172 4.82 -9.17 -11.87
N HIS A 173 3.68 -9.11 -12.53
CA HIS A 173 3.30 -9.99 -13.65
C HIS A 173 2.35 -9.26 -14.61
N ASP A 174 2.23 -9.79 -15.83
CA ASP A 174 1.32 -9.24 -16.83
C ASP A 174 -0.14 -9.49 -16.41
N CYS A 175 -0.97 -8.46 -16.54
CA CYS A 175 -2.37 -8.51 -16.19
C CYS A 175 -3.20 -7.69 -17.20
N SER A 176 -4.50 -7.93 -17.21
CA SER A 176 -5.47 -7.18 -18.01
C SER A 176 -6.84 -7.31 -17.38
N ASN A 177 -7.70 -6.34 -17.65
CA ASN A 177 -9.12 -6.41 -17.34
C ASN A 177 -9.93 -6.01 -18.60
N PRO A 178 -11.27 -6.02 -18.57
CA PRO A 178 -12.09 -5.71 -19.75
C PRO A 178 -11.89 -4.31 -20.36
N TYR A 179 -11.26 -3.38 -19.62
CA TYR A 179 -11.09 -1.97 -20.02
C TYR A 179 -9.62 -1.57 -20.24
N PHE A 180 -8.68 -2.32 -19.66
CA PHE A 180 -7.25 -2.03 -19.71
C PHE A 180 -6.46 -3.30 -20.03
N THR A 181 -5.64 -3.24 -21.08
CA THR A 181 -4.80 -4.35 -21.52
C THR A 181 -3.31 -4.03 -21.35
N GLY A 182 -2.46 -5.06 -21.30
CA GLY A 182 -1.00 -4.90 -21.30
C GLY A 182 -0.48 -4.16 -20.06
N GLN A 183 -1.11 -4.39 -18.91
CA GLN A 183 -0.70 -3.80 -17.64
C GLN A 183 0.28 -4.74 -16.93
N THR A 184 1.05 -4.18 -15.99
CA THR A 184 1.82 -4.96 -15.03
C THR A 184 1.19 -4.79 -13.65
N CYS A 185 0.86 -5.90 -13.00
CA CYS A 185 0.21 -5.91 -11.70
C CYS A 185 1.06 -6.58 -10.63
N ILE A 186 0.79 -6.21 -9.38
CA ILE A 186 1.02 -7.08 -8.22
C ILE A 186 -0.32 -7.60 -7.72
N THR A 187 -0.33 -8.79 -7.14
CA THR A 187 -1.54 -9.40 -6.58
C THR A 187 -1.40 -9.52 -5.08
N GLN A 188 -2.45 -9.13 -4.38
CA GLN A 188 -2.69 -9.47 -2.99
C GLN A 188 -3.80 -10.51 -2.94
N PHE A 189 -3.53 -11.68 -2.38
CA PHE A 189 -4.58 -12.52 -1.81
C PHE A 189 -4.67 -12.19 -0.33
N GLU A 190 -5.85 -11.90 0.18
CA GLU A 190 -6.04 -11.64 1.61
C GLU A 190 -7.21 -12.38 2.20
N GLU A 191 -7.03 -12.76 3.46
CA GLU A 191 -8.06 -13.28 4.33
C GLU A 191 -8.06 -12.51 5.64
N TRP A 192 -9.24 -12.16 6.10
CA TRP A 192 -9.45 -11.39 7.32
C TRP A 192 -10.44 -12.11 8.23
N TRP A 193 -10.03 -12.38 9.46
CA TRP A 193 -10.87 -12.90 10.52
C TRP A 193 -10.97 -11.86 11.62
N ASP A 194 -12.16 -11.65 12.16
CA ASP A 194 -12.35 -10.84 13.36
C ASP A 194 -13.58 -11.28 14.18
N ASP A 195 -13.79 -10.63 15.32
CA ASP A 195 -14.95 -10.78 16.20
C ASP A 195 -15.74 -9.47 16.41
N ASN A 196 -15.78 -8.59 15.41
CA ASN A 196 -16.41 -7.28 15.50
C ASN A 196 -17.95 -7.35 15.52
N ASN A 197 -18.53 -7.41 16.73
CA ASN A 197 -19.98 -7.60 16.95
C ASN A 197 -20.52 -8.95 16.44
N HIS A 198 -19.65 -9.96 16.34
CA HIS A 198 -20.00 -11.34 16.02
C HIS A 198 -18.96 -12.30 16.61
N ALA A 199 -19.21 -13.61 16.52
CA ALA A 199 -18.21 -14.60 16.90
C ALA A 199 -17.00 -14.54 15.96
N TYR A 200 -15.81 -14.88 16.47
CA TYR A 200 -14.58 -14.87 15.69
C TYR A 200 -14.69 -15.79 14.47
N ALA A 201 -14.65 -15.21 13.26
CA ALA A 201 -14.85 -15.95 12.01
C ALA A 201 -14.23 -15.21 10.82
N LEU A 202 -14.01 -15.94 9.72
CA LEU A 202 -13.55 -15.38 8.45
C LEU A 202 -14.62 -14.41 7.90
N GLN A 203 -14.26 -13.15 7.74
CA GLN A 203 -15.14 -12.09 7.23
C GLN A 203 -14.84 -11.72 5.78
N LEU A 204 -13.59 -11.90 5.34
CA LEU A 204 -13.15 -11.55 3.99
C LEU A 204 -12.19 -12.61 3.46
N SER A 205 -12.35 -12.97 2.21
CA SER A 205 -11.36 -13.71 1.43
C SER A 205 -11.45 -13.18 0.00
N ARG A 206 -10.37 -12.58 -0.50
CA ARG A 206 -10.35 -12.00 -1.84
C ARG A 206 -8.96 -11.98 -2.45
N THR A 207 -8.94 -11.88 -3.78
CA THR A 207 -7.76 -11.57 -4.57
C THR A 207 -7.95 -10.20 -5.20
N LEU A 208 -7.00 -9.30 -4.97
CA LEU A 208 -6.94 -7.96 -5.52
C LEU A 208 -5.68 -7.82 -6.38
N GLU A 209 -5.84 -7.31 -7.59
CA GLU A 209 -4.71 -6.85 -8.39
C GLU A 209 -4.60 -5.33 -8.28
N LEU A 210 -3.36 -4.85 -8.19
CA LEU A 210 -3.01 -3.44 -8.27
C LEU A 210 -2.18 -3.25 -9.53
N ALA A 211 -2.59 -2.36 -10.43
CA ALA A 211 -1.90 -2.13 -11.69
C ALA A 211 -0.96 -0.93 -11.59
N LYS A 212 0.27 -1.12 -12.09
CA LYS A 212 1.30 -0.07 -12.12
C LYS A 212 0.78 1.18 -12.84
N GLY A 213 0.86 2.33 -12.18
CA GLY A 213 0.40 3.61 -12.70
C GLY A 213 -1.13 3.81 -12.71
N GLN A 214 -1.92 2.82 -12.27
CA GLN A 214 -3.38 2.91 -12.21
C GLN A 214 -3.88 2.94 -10.76
N GLY A 215 -3.27 2.14 -9.87
CA GLY A 215 -3.64 2.11 -8.47
C GLY A 215 -4.35 0.81 -8.06
N MET A 216 -5.19 0.97 -7.04
CA MET A 216 -5.83 -0.13 -6.34
C MET A 216 -6.97 -0.79 -7.13
N ALA A 217 -7.30 -2.03 -6.75
CA ALA A 217 -8.48 -2.77 -7.20
C ALA A 217 -8.65 -2.82 -8.73
N PHE A 218 -7.55 -3.02 -9.46
CA PHE A 218 -7.53 -3.23 -10.91
C PHE A 218 -8.43 -4.40 -11.32
N THR A 219 -8.32 -5.49 -10.56
CA THR A 219 -9.34 -6.54 -10.45
C THR A 219 -9.62 -6.81 -8.99
N ASN A 220 -10.84 -7.24 -8.69
CA ASN A 220 -11.25 -7.72 -7.38
C ASN A 220 -12.04 -9.02 -7.58
N ARG A 221 -11.59 -10.09 -6.92
CA ARG A 221 -12.21 -11.42 -6.93
C ARG A 221 -12.44 -11.84 -5.49
N THR A 222 -13.65 -11.63 -4.99
CA THR A 222 -14.00 -11.92 -3.59
C THR A 222 -14.78 -13.23 -3.51
N THR A 223 -14.45 -14.08 -2.54
CA THR A 223 -15.13 -15.36 -2.28
C THR A 223 -15.89 -15.38 -0.96
N VAL A 224 -15.50 -14.54 0.01
CA VAL A 224 -16.16 -14.38 1.32
C VAL A 224 -16.41 -12.89 1.57
N PRO A 225 -17.59 -12.48 2.09
CA PRO A 225 -18.70 -13.33 2.57
C PRO A 225 -19.57 -13.89 1.45
N VAL A 226 -19.52 -13.30 0.26
CA VAL A 226 -20.27 -13.72 -0.92
C VAL A 226 -19.33 -13.69 -2.11
N ASN A 227 -19.49 -14.63 -3.04
CA ASN A 227 -18.72 -14.62 -4.27
C ASN A 227 -19.17 -13.47 -5.18
N TRP A 228 -18.26 -12.55 -5.50
CA TRP A 228 -18.49 -11.49 -6.48
C TRP A 228 -17.16 -11.00 -7.07
N ASN A 229 -17.25 -10.42 -8.26
CA ASN A 229 -16.10 -9.93 -9.01
C ASN A 229 -16.35 -8.53 -9.55
N ALA A 230 -15.31 -7.70 -9.58
CA ALA A 230 -15.34 -6.41 -10.24
C ALA A 230 -14.01 -6.06 -10.89
N ASP A 231 -14.09 -5.19 -11.89
CA ASP A 231 -12.94 -4.70 -12.64
C ASP A 231 -12.91 -3.18 -12.63
N ALA A 232 -11.71 -2.62 -12.43
CA ALA A 232 -11.54 -1.19 -12.53
C ALA A 232 -11.89 -0.67 -13.92
N ARG A 233 -12.60 0.46 -13.95
CA ARG A 233 -13.03 1.10 -15.19
C ARG A 233 -12.55 2.54 -15.32
N TYR A 234 -12.45 3.26 -14.21
CA TYR A 234 -12.07 4.66 -14.19
C TYR A 234 -11.03 4.92 -13.11
N TYR A 235 -10.06 5.78 -13.45
CA TYR A 235 -8.99 6.25 -12.57
C TYR A 235 -8.82 7.76 -12.75
N TRP A 236 -8.43 8.44 -11.68
CA TRP A 236 -8.31 9.90 -11.65
C TRP A 236 -7.11 10.33 -10.81
N HIS A 237 -6.45 11.41 -11.22
CA HIS A 237 -5.55 12.22 -10.39
C HIS A 237 -6.20 13.59 -10.16
N TYR A 238 -6.06 14.19 -8.97
CA TYR A 238 -6.74 15.44 -8.60
C TYR A 238 -5.97 16.33 -7.60
#